data_AF-A0A833W513-F1
#
_entry.id   AF-A0A833W513-F1
#
_cell.length_a   1.000
_cell.length_b   1.000
_cell.length_c   1.000
_cell.angle_alpha   90.00
_cell.angle_beta   90.00
_cell.angle_gamma   90.00
#
_symmetry.space_group_name_H-M   'P 1'
#
loop_
_entity.id
_entity.type
_entity.pdbx_description
1 polymer ?
#
loop_
_entity_poly.entity_id
_entity_poly.type
_entity_poly.pdbx_seq_one_letter_code
_entity_poly.pdbx_strand_id
1 'polypeptide(L)'
;MPPTEQRLPSLGEQEVNGETAVTRPLLNVKDGESKSSLGINATVKPTRSRTLNTVAHMMLVGSIAIYVWGQVMYLSPSIQLSFMNAISPFWSVPLTPPPPGSGLKAYGHYEMLAPTFFVLFTVLPLLASLIFFEFVRDYNVHRHTARRVLAVSALLRRKPPRFKSIPGLQWMKEYCYGELLFIAFLVVGNVVLFVYGWINQRRVLPRPGDPYDFNTVLELSGVVFGYSSVFNMAFVFLPCTRHCAWMEFFNISYANGVKYHRWLGMLSIYTAVLHAIPFYWLWARQGVLAKQALPCFDCQLDYWHIGYPKWFNVFGEISLFFMLVVTYTSHPWVRRNLFEVFYYVHHLYIPAVIFAVLHFNVIVWWLLPTLVLYLSSRAISRWNSLFPVQVLEFSCLPEGLVKIVLARSTTGGFDIGQFVYLNVPAISKLQWHAFTISSSPRTSPTSLTILAKSLGDWTQDLVQHAQE
;
A
#
# COMPACT_ATOMS: atom_id res chain seq x y z
N MET A 1 -20.81 1.98 -9.34
CA MET A 1 -21.40 1.68 -10.65
C MET A 1 -20.34 1.87 -11.70
N PRO A 2 -20.10 0.89 -12.58
CA PRO A 2 -19.38 1.14 -13.82
C PRO A 2 -20.24 2.07 -14.72
N PRO A 3 -19.64 2.79 -15.67
CA PRO A 3 -20.39 3.65 -16.55
C PRO A 3 -21.27 2.80 -17.49
N THR A 4 -22.53 3.21 -17.59
CA THR A 4 -23.57 2.68 -18.45
C THR A 4 -23.15 2.84 -19.92
N GLU A 5 -22.96 1.74 -20.64
CA GLU A 5 -22.92 1.74 -22.11
C GLU A 5 -24.31 2.10 -22.62
N GLN A 6 -24.47 3.28 -23.21
CA GLN A 6 -25.61 3.59 -24.06
C GLN A 6 -25.47 2.81 -25.37
N ARG A 7 -26.40 1.89 -25.58
CA ARG A 7 -26.57 1.10 -26.81
C ARG A 7 -27.08 2.03 -27.92
N LEU A 8 -26.33 2.16 -29.01
CA LEU A 8 -26.82 2.71 -30.28
C LEU A 8 -27.77 1.69 -30.97
N PRO A 9 -28.78 2.13 -31.73
CA PRO A 9 -29.78 1.25 -32.31
C PRO A 9 -29.23 0.42 -33.48
N SER A 10 -29.77 -0.79 -33.60
CA SER A 10 -29.45 -1.79 -34.63
C SER A 10 -29.73 -1.27 -36.04
N LEU A 11 -28.67 -1.10 -36.83
CA LEU A 11 -28.78 -1.05 -38.29
C LEU A 11 -28.83 -2.49 -38.81
N GLY A 12 -29.86 -2.77 -39.61
CA GLY A 12 -30.25 -4.10 -40.06
C GLY A 12 -29.21 -4.82 -40.89
N GLU A 13 -29.26 -6.15 -40.79
CA GLU A 13 -28.57 -7.08 -41.67
C GLU A 13 -29.03 -6.87 -43.12
N GLN A 14 -28.09 -6.53 -44.00
CA GLN A 14 -28.20 -6.82 -45.43
C GLN A 14 -27.04 -7.75 -45.79
N GLU A 15 -27.40 -8.97 -46.18
CA GLU A 15 -26.53 -9.92 -46.87
C GLU A 15 -25.97 -9.30 -48.14
N VAL A 16 -24.64 -9.31 -48.28
CA VAL A 16 -23.98 -9.18 -49.58
C VAL A 16 -22.92 -10.28 -49.68
N ASN A 17 -23.27 -11.34 -50.42
CA ASN A 17 -22.33 -12.31 -50.96
C ASN A 17 -21.41 -11.61 -51.97
N GLY A 18 -20.10 -11.82 -51.83
CA GLY A 18 -19.13 -11.35 -52.81
C GLY A 18 -17.71 -11.85 -52.48
N GLU A 19 -17.30 -12.92 -53.14
CA GLU A 19 -15.90 -13.37 -53.20
C GLU A 19 -14.98 -12.21 -53.60
N THR A 20 -13.92 -11.97 -52.83
CA THR A 20 -12.66 -11.42 -53.37
C THR A 20 -11.51 -11.82 -52.46
N ALA A 21 -10.58 -12.58 -53.03
CA ALA A 21 -9.36 -13.04 -52.41
C ALA A 21 -8.45 -11.85 -52.05
N VAL A 22 -7.87 -11.86 -50.84
CA VAL A 22 -6.78 -10.98 -50.47
C VAL A 22 -5.54 -11.80 -50.11
N THR A 23 -4.51 -11.54 -50.88
CA THR A 23 -3.19 -12.16 -51.00
C THR A 23 -2.32 -12.02 -49.73
N ARG A 24 -1.62 -13.10 -49.39
CA ARG A 24 -0.48 -13.11 -48.45
C ARG A 24 0.75 -12.42 -49.08
N PRO A 25 1.52 -11.58 -48.38
CA PRO A 25 2.83 -11.18 -48.85
C PRO A 25 3.89 -12.22 -48.44
N LEU A 26 4.43 -12.91 -49.45
CA LEU A 26 5.72 -13.59 -49.42
C LEU A 26 6.82 -12.53 -49.47
N LEU A 27 7.71 -12.50 -48.46
CA LEU A 27 9.01 -11.83 -48.60
C LEU A 27 10.10 -12.91 -48.54
N ASN A 28 10.53 -13.27 -49.74
CA ASN A 28 11.73 -14.03 -50.04
C ASN A 28 12.77 -13.01 -50.50
N VAL A 29 13.79 -12.76 -49.68
CA VAL A 29 14.99 -11.99 -50.09
C VAL A 29 16.18 -12.90 -49.86
N LYS A 30 16.78 -13.34 -50.97
CA LYS A 30 18.13 -13.91 -51.03
C LYS A 30 19.11 -12.76 -51.21
N ASP A 31 20.07 -12.63 -50.31
CA ASP A 31 21.42 -12.11 -50.54
C ASP A 31 22.31 -12.97 -49.62
N GLY A 32 23.35 -13.65 -50.08
CA GLY A 32 24.49 -13.09 -50.81
C GLY A 32 25.65 -12.98 -49.79
N GLU A 33 26.72 -13.74 -50.01
CA GLU A 33 27.80 -14.01 -49.06
C GLU A 33 28.50 -12.77 -48.46
N SER A 34 28.78 -12.83 -47.15
CA SER A 34 29.93 -12.20 -46.52
C SER A 34 30.24 -12.92 -45.21
N LYS A 35 31.10 -13.94 -45.29
CA LYS A 35 31.79 -14.51 -44.13
C LYS A 35 33.05 -13.68 -43.91
N SER A 36 33.08 -12.85 -42.87
CA SER A 36 34.34 -12.48 -42.23
C SER A 36 34.20 -12.57 -40.72
N SER A 37 35.08 -13.41 -40.18
CA SER A 37 35.41 -13.70 -38.80
C SER A 37 35.28 -12.54 -37.82
N LEU A 38 34.50 -12.74 -36.76
CA LEU A 38 34.93 -12.38 -35.40
C LEU A 38 34.39 -13.42 -34.44
N GLY A 39 35.29 -14.33 -34.06
CA GLY A 39 35.02 -15.36 -33.07
C GLY A 39 34.77 -14.73 -31.71
N ILE A 40 33.55 -14.87 -31.22
CA ILE A 40 33.29 -15.03 -29.79
C ILE A 40 32.37 -16.24 -29.66
N ASN A 41 32.99 -17.42 -29.63
CA ASN A 41 32.38 -18.61 -29.05
C ASN A 41 32.23 -18.36 -27.54
N ALA A 42 31.14 -17.68 -27.16
CA ALA A 42 30.59 -17.77 -25.83
C ALA A 42 29.26 -18.50 -25.95
N THR A 43 29.33 -19.83 -26.13
CA THR A 43 28.22 -20.73 -25.80
C THR A 43 28.04 -20.68 -24.28
N VAL A 44 27.40 -19.61 -23.78
CA VAL A 44 26.93 -19.55 -22.40
C VAL A 44 25.83 -20.59 -22.26
N LYS A 45 26.19 -21.77 -21.75
CA LYS A 45 25.23 -22.78 -21.32
C LYS A 45 24.24 -22.10 -20.35
N PRO A 46 22.92 -22.15 -20.59
CA PRO A 46 21.96 -21.64 -19.62
C PRO A 46 21.76 -22.71 -18.53
N THR A 47 22.80 -23.04 -17.78
CA THR A 47 22.64 -23.71 -16.49
C THR A 47 22.25 -22.66 -15.43
N ARG A 48 21.16 -21.92 -15.69
CA ARG A 48 20.52 -21.04 -14.72
C ARG A 48 19.78 -21.95 -13.73
N SER A 49 20.37 -22.11 -12.55
CA SER A 49 19.94 -23.03 -11.50
C SER A 49 18.45 -22.89 -11.11
N ARG A 50 17.65 -23.90 -11.48
CA ARG A 50 16.24 -24.07 -11.05
C ARG A 50 16.10 -24.08 -9.52
N THR A 51 17.10 -24.57 -8.80
CA THR A 51 17.10 -24.59 -7.33
C THR A 51 17.23 -23.18 -6.77
N LEU A 52 18.12 -22.34 -7.32
CA LEU A 52 18.27 -20.94 -6.89
C LEU A 52 16.97 -20.15 -7.03
N ASN A 53 16.26 -20.31 -8.15
CA ASN A 53 14.96 -19.66 -8.34
C ASN A 53 13.90 -20.17 -7.34
N THR A 54 13.87 -21.47 -7.08
CA THR A 54 12.93 -22.05 -6.11
C THR A 54 13.21 -21.54 -4.70
N VAL A 55 14.48 -21.45 -4.31
CA VAL A 55 14.92 -20.88 -3.03
C VAL A 55 14.50 -19.41 -2.94
N ALA A 56 14.74 -18.60 -3.97
CA ALA A 56 14.33 -17.18 -3.96
C ALA A 56 12.81 -17.00 -3.75
N HIS A 57 11.97 -17.86 -4.34
CA HIS A 57 10.51 -17.82 -4.11
C HIS A 57 10.14 -18.24 -2.68
N MET A 58 10.78 -19.28 -2.14
CA MET A 58 10.56 -19.71 -0.76
C MET A 58 10.98 -18.62 0.23
N MET A 59 12.10 -17.94 -0.04
CA MET A 59 12.56 -16.80 0.76
C MET A 59 11.60 -15.62 0.66
N LEU A 60 11.11 -15.27 -0.54
CA LEU A 60 10.09 -14.22 -0.72
C LEU A 60 8.84 -14.50 0.13
N VAL A 61 8.27 -15.70 0.00
CA VAL A 61 7.06 -16.08 0.76
C VAL A 61 7.35 -16.12 2.26
N GLY A 62 8.51 -16.67 2.66
CA GLY A 62 8.95 -16.70 4.05
C GLY A 62 9.08 -15.29 4.65
N SER A 63 9.69 -14.35 3.92
CA SER A 63 9.84 -12.96 4.34
C SER A 63 8.49 -12.24 4.51
N ILE A 64 7.54 -12.45 3.58
CA ILE A 64 6.18 -11.92 3.71
C ILE A 64 5.48 -12.51 4.94
N ALA A 65 5.60 -13.82 5.15
CA ALA A 65 5.00 -14.50 6.30
C ALA A 65 5.60 -14.02 7.64
N ILE A 66 6.92 -13.84 7.72
CA ILE A 66 7.61 -13.33 8.92
C ILE A 66 7.16 -11.89 9.20
N TYR A 67 7.06 -11.04 8.17
CA TYR A 67 6.54 -9.68 8.34
C TYR A 67 5.14 -9.67 8.97
N VAL A 68 4.22 -10.44 8.39
CA VAL A 68 2.83 -10.55 8.87
C VAL A 68 2.80 -11.09 10.29
N TRP A 69 3.58 -12.14 10.56
CA TRP A 69 3.72 -12.74 11.87
C TRP A 69 4.24 -11.73 12.90
N GLY A 70 5.27 -10.93 12.55
CA GLY A 70 5.85 -9.93 13.43
C GLY A 70 4.84 -8.88 13.87
N GLN A 71 3.98 -8.40 12.96
CA GLN A 71 2.92 -7.43 13.27
C GLN A 71 1.89 -8.00 14.28
N VAL A 72 1.52 -9.28 14.16
CA VAL A 72 0.54 -9.89 15.08
C VAL A 72 1.18 -10.29 16.41
N MET A 73 2.36 -10.90 16.35
CA MET A 73 2.99 -11.56 17.48
C MET A 73 3.75 -10.60 18.40
N TYR A 74 3.98 -9.35 17.99
CA TYR A 74 4.46 -8.34 18.92
C TYR A 74 3.55 -8.22 20.15
N LEU A 75 2.25 -8.48 20.04
CA LEU A 75 1.31 -8.42 21.17
C LEU A 75 1.37 -9.65 22.08
N SER A 76 2.28 -10.59 21.84
CA SER A 76 2.36 -11.86 22.57
C SER A 76 3.24 -11.76 23.81
N PRO A 77 2.70 -11.94 25.03
CA PRO A 77 3.49 -11.89 26.25
C PRO A 77 4.61 -12.95 26.27
N SER A 78 4.34 -14.15 25.75
CA SER A 78 5.35 -15.22 25.70
C SER A 78 6.48 -14.89 24.73
N ILE A 79 6.14 -14.36 23.54
CA ILE A 79 7.16 -14.00 22.56
C ILE A 79 7.91 -12.77 23.00
N GLN A 80 7.22 -11.77 23.55
CA GLN A 80 7.86 -10.62 24.17
C GLN A 80 8.80 -11.09 25.27
N LEU A 81 8.37 -11.91 26.23
CA LEU A 81 9.24 -12.39 27.31
C LEU A 81 10.46 -13.17 26.77
N SER A 82 10.25 -14.13 25.87
CA SER A 82 11.35 -14.89 25.26
C SER A 82 12.30 -13.99 24.47
N PHE A 83 11.77 -13.03 23.71
CA PHE A 83 12.55 -12.07 22.95
C PHE A 83 13.32 -11.12 23.86
N MET A 84 12.67 -10.54 24.87
CA MET A 84 13.29 -9.67 25.86
C MET A 84 14.39 -10.42 26.59
N ASN A 85 14.16 -11.65 27.04
CA ASN A 85 15.22 -12.43 27.69
C ASN A 85 16.43 -12.69 26.80
N ALA A 86 16.22 -12.88 25.49
CA ALA A 86 17.29 -13.11 24.53
C ALA A 86 18.04 -11.82 24.13
N ILE A 87 17.34 -10.69 24.05
CA ILE A 87 17.86 -9.43 23.49
C ILE A 87 18.31 -8.44 24.57
N SER A 88 17.73 -8.47 25.77
CA SER A 88 18.10 -7.60 26.89
C SER A 88 19.61 -7.56 27.18
N PRO A 89 20.37 -8.68 27.14
CA PRO A 89 21.82 -8.65 27.32
C PRO A 89 22.58 -7.81 26.29
N PHE A 90 22.12 -7.76 25.03
CA PHE A 90 22.77 -6.98 23.97
C PHE A 90 22.68 -5.47 24.21
N TRP A 91 21.65 -5.03 24.94
CA TRP A 91 21.38 -3.63 25.25
C TRP A 91 21.68 -3.27 26.71
N SER A 92 22.40 -4.15 27.42
CA SER A 92 22.73 -4.00 28.84
C SER A 92 21.49 -3.81 29.74
N VAL A 93 20.33 -4.32 29.31
CA VAL A 93 19.10 -4.28 30.09
C VAL A 93 19.12 -5.45 31.09
N PRO A 94 18.95 -5.20 32.40
CA PRO A 94 18.93 -6.28 33.37
C PRO A 94 17.64 -7.11 33.23
N LEU A 95 17.77 -8.44 33.36
CA LEU A 95 16.62 -9.36 33.29
C LEU A 95 15.67 -9.20 34.49
N THR A 96 16.19 -8.69 35.60
CA THR A 96 15.42 -8.34 36.79
C THR A 96 15.36 -6.82 36.93
N PRO A 97 14.19 -6.22 37.21
CA PRO A 97 14.08 -4.79 37.39
C PRO A 97 15.04 -4.29 38.49
N PRO A 98 15.77 -3.19 38.26
CA PRO A 98 16.56 -2.55 39.31
C PRO A 98 15.68 -2.15 40.51
N PRO A 99 16.25 -2.04 41.72
CA PRO A 99 15.53 -1.52 42.88
C PRO A 99 14.92 -0.13 42.60
N PRO A 100 13.76 0.20 43.21
CA PRO A 100 13.19 1.55 43.13
C PRO A 100 14.21 2.61 43.56
N GLY A 101 14.36 3.67 42.77
CA GLY A 101 15.35 4.73 43.01
C GLY A 101 16.72 4.51 42.38
N SER A 102 16.94 3.39 41.67
CA SER A 102 18.15 3.19 40.87
C SER A 102 18.30 4.28 39.79
N GLY A 103 19.53 4.73 39.54
CA GLY A 103 19.80 5.72 38.49
C GLY A 103 19.48 5.19 37.08
N LEU A 104 19.23 6.09 36.12
CA LEU A 104 18.78 5.73 34.76
C LEU A 104 19.70 4.69 34.07
N LYS A 105 21.01 4.76 34.32
CA LYS A 105 22.00 3.80 33.79
C LYS A 105 21.78 2.36 34.25
N ALA A 106 21.15 2.14 35.40
CA ALA A 106 20.89 0.80 35.93
C ALA A 106 19.83 0.04 35.10
N TYR A 107 19.02 0.76 34.31
CA TYR A 107 17.99 0.17 33.46
C TYR A 107 18.51 -0.24 32.07
N GLY A 108 19.77 0.07 31.74
CA GLY A 108 20.34 -0.17 30.43
C GLY A 108 19.63 0.63 29.33
N HIS A 109 19.65 0.10 28.10
CA HIS A 109 18.98 0.70 26.94
C HIS A 109 17.64 0.01 26.62
N TYR A 110 16.69 0.08 27.56
CA TYR A 110 15.36 -0.54 27.40
C TYR A 110 14.60 0.00 26.17
N GLU A 111 14.84 1.26 25.81
CA GLU A 111 14.30 1.91 24.63
C GLU A 111 14.64 1.19 23.31
N MET A 112 15.69 0.37 23.29
CA MET A 112 16.15 -0.35 22.10
C MET A 112 15.43 -1.68 21.86
N LEU A 113 14.68 -2.19 22.85
CA LEU A 113 14.07 -3.51 22.76
C LEU A 113 12.95 -3.59 21.71
N ALA A 114 11.97 -2.69 21.78
CA ALA A 114 10.89 -2.62 20.78
C ALA A 114 11.44 -2.35 19.36
N PRO A 115 12.31 -1.34 19.13
CA PRO A 115 12.94 -1.12 17.83
C PRO A 115 13.63 -2.38 17.29
N THR A 116 14.39 -3.10 18.13
CA THR A 116 15.10 -4.32 17.72
C THR A 116 14.12 -5.40 17.22
N PHE A 117 12.99 -5.58 17.91
CA PHE A 117 11.96 -6.54 17.48
C PHE A 117 11.44 -6.19 16.08
N PHE A 118 11.01 -4.94 15.87
CA PHE A 118 10.46 -4.53 14.58
C PHE A 118 11.52 -4.53 13.48
N VAL A 119 12.77 -4.16 13.76
CA VAL A 119 13.84 -4.27 12.76
C VAL A 119 14.00 -5.72 12.30
N LEU A 120 14.09 -6.68 13.23
CA LEU A 120 14.31 -8.09 12.90
C LEU A 120 13.11 -8.77 12.24
N PHE A 121 11.90 -8.47 12.70
CA PHE A 121 10.69 -9.20 12.30
C PHE A 121 9.75 -8.42 11.37
N THR A 122 9.98 -7.13 11.13
CA THR A 122 9.19 -6.34 10.17
C THR A 122 10.05 -5.62 9.13
N VAL A 123 11.05 -4.82 9.51
CA VAL A 123 11.86 -4.06 8.54
C VAL A 123 12.70 -4.97 7.65
N LEU A 124 13.54 -5.84 8.24
CA LEU A 124 14.40 -6.73 7.47
C LEU A 124 13.61 -7.72 6.59
N PRO A 125 12.51 -8.35 7.06
CA PRO A 125 11.68 -9.20 6.21
C PRO A 125 11.01 -8.42 5.08
N LEU A 126 10.54 -7.19 5.31
CA LEU A 126 9.99 -6.38 4.22
C LEU A 126 11.06 -6.10 3.16
N LEU A 127 12.25 -5.63 3.56
CA LEU A 127 13.36 -5.37 2.64
C LEU A 127 13.82 -6.63 1.90
N ALA A 128 13.96 -7.75 2.61
CA ALA A 128 14.29 -9.04 2.01
C ALA A 128 13.24 -9.46 0.97
N SER A 129 11.95 -9.27 1.27
CA SER A 129 10.87 -9.55 0.30
C SER A 129 11.00 -8.71 -0.97
N LEU A 130 11.41 -7.43 -0.86
CA LEU A 130 11.64 -6.58 -2.03
C LEU A 130 12.84 -7.07 -2.85
N ILE A 131 13.95 -7.39 -2.19
CA ILE A 131 15.18 -7.88 -2.85
C ILE A 131 14.92 -9.20 -3.57
N PHE A 132 14.27 -10.17 -2.90
CA PHE A 132 13.96 -11.45 -3.52
C PHE A 132 12.93 -11.31 -4.64
N PHE A 133 11.98 -10.39 -4.53
CA PHE A 133 11.04 -10.09 -5.61
C PHE A 133 11.76 -9.55 -6.84
N GLU A 134 12.65 -8.56 -6.67
CA GLU A 134 13.45 -8.00 -7.76
C GLU A 134 14.39 -9.05 -8.39
N PHE A 135 15.05 -9.86 -7.55
CA PHE A 135 15.86 -10.97 -8.01
C PHE A 135 15.05 -11.95 -8.86
N VAL A 136 13.85 -12.32 -8.41
CA VAL A 136 12.94 -13.17 -9.18
C VAL A 136 12.52 -12.50 -10.48
N ARG A 137 12.21 -11.20 -10.47
CA ARG A 137 11.80 -10.44 -11.65
C ARG A 137 12.89 -10.43 -12.73
N ASP A 138 14.10 -10.02 -12.35
CA ASP A 138 15.25 -9.92 -13.27
C ASP A 138 15.77 -11.29 -13.72
N TYR A 139 15.71 -12.29 -12.83
CA TYR A 139 16.13 -13.64 -13.17
C TYR A 139 15.16 -14.35 -14.14
N ASN A 140 13.89 -13.96 -14.15
CA ASN A 140 12.84 -14.67 -14.89
C ASN A 140 12.59 -14.16 -16.32
N VAL A 141 13.52 -13.38 -16.90
CA VAL A 141 13.38 -12.89 -18.28
C VAL A 141 13.56 -13.98 -19.36
N HIS A 142 14.03 -15.22 -19.08
CA HIS A 142 14.09 -16.28 -20.11
C HIS A 142 13.54 -17.69 -19.72
N ARG A 143 12.35 -17.96 -20.30
CA ARG A 143 11.76 -19.17 -20.90
C ARG A 143 11.61 -20.52 -20.16
N HIS A 144 12.34 -20.86 -19.09
CA HIS A 144 12.24 -22.24 -18.52
C HIS A 144 11.63 -22.40 -17.12
N THR A 145 11.56 -21.34 -16.31
CA THR A 145 10.81 -21.31 -15.02
C THR A 145 9.47 -20.56 -15.09
N ALA A 146 9.21 -19.92 -16.24
CA ALA A 146 8.00 -19.17 -16.51
C ALA A 146 6.72 -20.01 -16.36
N ARG A 147 6.70 -21.32 -16.68
CA ARG A 147 5.45 -22.10 -16.61
C ARG A 147 4.84 -22.20 -15.20
N ARG A 148 5.65 -22.40 -14.15
CA ARG A 148 5.13 -22.50 -12.77
C ARG A 148 4.78 -21.12 -12.20
N VAL A 149 5.59 -20.11 -12.47
CA VAL A 149 5.32 -18.72 -12.06
C VAL A 149 4.10 -18.16 -12.79
N LEU A 150 4.00 -18.41 -14.10
CA LEU A 150 2.80 -18.11 -14.88
C LEU A 150 1.62 -18.96 -14.41
N ALA A 151 1.80 -20.21 -13.99
CA ALA A 151 0.70 -21.02 -13.45
C ALA A 151 0.20 -20.47 -12.11
N VAL A 152 1.09 -20.08 -11.19
CA VAL A 152 0.71 -19.44 -9.91
C VAL A 152 0.09 -18.07 -10.16
N SER A 153 0.71 -17.24 -11.00
CA SER A 153 0.17 -15.93 -11.37
C SER A 153 -1.17 -16.04 -12.11
N ALA A 154 -1.32 -17.01 -13.02
CA ALA A 154 -2.58 -17.30 -13.70
C ALA A 154 -3.63 -17.86 -12.73
N LEU A 155 -3.22 -18.66 -11.75
CA LEU A 155 -4.10 -19.11 -10.67
C LEU A 155 -4.56 -17.90 -9.84
N LEU A 156 -3.66 -17.03 -9.39
CA LEU A 156 -4.01 -15.85 -8.60
C LEU A 156 -4.92 -14.88 -9.36
N ARG A 157 -4.82 -14.82 -10.71
CA ARG A 157 -5.72 -14.06 -11.60
C ARG A 157 -7.06 -14.76 -11.87
N ARG A 158 -7.17 -16.06 -11.61
CA ARG A 158 -8.38 -16.80 -11.93
C ARG A 158 -9.51 -16.38 -10.99
N LYS A 159 -10.67 -16.10 -11.58
CA LYS A 159 -11.91 -15.94 -10.82
C LYS A 159 -12.44 -17.32 -10.42
N PRO A 160 -12.80 -17.56 -9.16
CA PRO A 160 -13.25 -18.85 -8.69
C PRO A 160 -14.59 -19.24 -9.33
N PRO A 161 -14.68 -20.33 -10.11
CA PRO A 161 -15.88 -20.66 -10.86
C PRO A 161 -17.01 -21.23 -9.97
N ARG A 162 -16.66 -21.87 -8.84
CA ARG A 162 -17.60 -22.61 -7.98
C ARG A 162 -18.50 -21.71 -7.11
N PHE A 163 -18.09 -20.48 -6.81
CA PHE A 163 -18.90 -19.57 -5.98
C PHE A 163 -20.14 -19.01 -6.69
N LYS A 164 -20.29 -19.24 -8.01
CA LYS A 164 -21.53 -18.89 -8.73
C LYS A 164 -22.74 -19.69 -8.26
N SER A 165 -22.53 -20.89 -7.75
CA SER A 165 -23.60 -21.85 -7.42
C SER A 165 -23.93 -21.91 -5.93
N ILE A 166 -23.19 -21.20 -5.07
CA ILE A 166 -23.41 -21.21 -3.61
C ILE A 166 -24.25 -19.97 -3.23
N PRO A 167 -25.48 -20.15 -2.71
CA PRO A 167 -26.29 -19.04 -2.21
C PRO A 167 -25.55 -18.24 -1.12
N GLY A 168 -25.61 -16.91 -1.17
CA GLY A 168 -24.93 -16.01 -0.23
C GLY A 168 -23.45 -15.71 -0.51
N LEU A 169 -22.75 -16.56 -1.29
CA LEU A 169 -21.33 -16.40 -1.63
C LEU A 169 -21.09 -15.87 -3.06
N GLN A 170 -22.15 -15.50 -3.77
CA GLN A 170 -22.12 -15.10 -5.17
C GLN A 170 -21.26 -13.86 -5.45
N TRP A 171 -21.08 -12.97 -4.47
CA TRP A 171 -20.25 -11.77 -4.59
C TRP A 171 -18.75 -12.09 -4.80
N MET A 172 -18.28 -13.25 -4.34
CA MET A 172 -16.88 -13.68 -4.54
C MET A 172 -16.53 -13.96 -5.99
N LYS A 173 -17.52 -14.10 -6.89
CA LYS A 173 -17.28 -14.30 -8.33
C LYS A 173 -16.55 -13.12 -8.98
N GLU A 174 -16.62 -11.92 -8.39
CA GLU A 174 -16.04 -10.70 -8.93
C GLU A 174 -14.55 -10.58 -8.62
N TYR A 175 -14.07 -11.32 -7.62
CA TYR A 175 -12.72 -11.24 -7.08
C TYR A 175 -11.84 -12.38 -7.61
N CYS A 176 -10.57 -12.09 -7.85
CA CYS A 176 -9.58 -13.11 -8.21
C CYS A 176 -9.02 -13.81 -6.95
N TYR A 177 -8.43 -14.99 -7.08
CA TYR A 177 -7.85 -15.71 -5.92
C TYR A 177 -6.80 -14.88 -5.15
N GLY A 178 -5.97 -14.09 -5.83
CA GLY A 178 -5.01 -13.20 -5.16
C GLY A 178 -5.67 -12.09 -4.34
N GLU A 179 -6.78 -11.54 -4.84
CA GLU A 179 -7.60 -10.57 -4.10
C GLU A 179 -8.28 -11.21 -2.89
N LEU A 180 -8.80 -12.43 -3.05
CA LEU A 180 -9.41 -13.18 -1.95
C LEU A 180 -8.38 -13.54 -0.88
N LEU A 181 -7.16 -13.90 -1.27
CA LEU A 181 -6.06 -14.17 -0.33
C LEU A 181 -5.69 -12.92 0.47
N PHE A 182 -5.62 -11.76 -0.20
CA PHE A 182 -5.36 -10.49 0.46
C PHE A 182 -6.51 -10.11 1.41
N ILE A 183 -7.77 -10.29 1.00
CA ILE A 183 -8.94 -10.04 1.88
C ILE A 183 -8.94 -11.01 3.07
N ALA A 184 -8.68 -12.29 2.84
CA ALA A 184 -8.59 -13.29 3.90
C ALA A 184 -7.50 -12.93 4.90
N PHE A 185 -6.33 -12.49 4.42
CA PHE A 185 -5.26 -11.97 5.26
C PHE A 185 -5.74 -10.81 6.15
N LEU A 186 -6.44 -9.82 5.58
CA LEU A 186 -6.95 -8.69 6.35
C LEU A 186 -7.98 -9.10 7.41
N VAL A 187 -8.96 -9.93 7.03
CA VAL A 187 -10.05 -10.35 7.93
C VAL A 187 -9.51 -11.25 9.03
N VAL A 188 -8.78 -12.31 8.67
CA VAL A 188 -8.22 -13.26 9.64
C VAL A 188 -7.20 -12.56 10.54
N GLY A 189 -6.35 -11.70 9.99
CA GLY A 189 -5.39 -10.92 10.76
C GLY A 189 -6.06 -10.07 11.84
N ASN A 190 -7.11 -9.32 11.49
CA ASN A 190 -7.87 -8.53 12.46
C ASN A 190 -8.59 -9.39 13.50
N VAL A 191 -9.22 -10.50 13.11
CA VAL A 191 -9.91 -11.40 14.06
C VAL A 191 -8.91 -12.03 15.03
N VAL A 192 -7.79 -12.55 14.53
CA VAL A 192 -6.73 -13.12 15.36
C VAL A 192 -6.19 -12.07 16.31
N LEU A 193 -5.87 -10.87 15.81
CA LEU A 193 -5.39 -9.76 16.65
C LEU A 193 -6.41 -9.37 17.72
N PHE A 194 -7.70 -9.32 17.37
CA PHE A 194 -8.77 -8.97 18.30
C PHE A 194 -8.89 -10.02 19.40
N VAL A 195 -9.04 -11.30 19.04
CA VAL A 195 -9.17 -12.40 20.00
C VAL A 195 -7.93 -12.52 20.87
N TYR A 196 -6.76 -12.40 20.26
CA TYR A 196 -5.48 -12.50 20.95
C TYR A 196 -5.26 -11.33 21.91
N GLY A 197 -5.49 -10.11 21.43
CA GLY A 197 -5.44 -8.89 22.24
C GLY A 197 -6.40 -8.99 23.41
N TRP A 198 -7.62 -9.45 23.18
CA TRP A 198 -8.63 -9.64 24.23
C TRP A 198 -8.17 -10.63 25.30
N ILE A 199 -7.68 -11.81 24.90
CA ILE A 199 -7.22 -12.85 25.85
C ILE A 199 -6.01 -12.37 26.67
N ASN A 200 -5.06 -11.69 26.04
CA ASN A 200 -3.84 -11.27 26.73
C ASN A 200 -4.04 -10.02 27.57
N GLN A 201 -4.81 -9.05 27.09
CA GLN A 201 -5.13 -7.86 27.88
C GLN A 201 -5.99 -8.23 29.10
N ARG A 202 -6.78 -9.31 29.03
CA ARG A 202 -7.43 -9.89 30.22
C ARG A 202 -6.48 -10.38 31.33
N ARG A 203 -5.19 -10.53 31.05
CA ARG A 203 -4.18 -10.90 32.07
C ARG A 203 -3.65 -9.69 32.83
N VAL A 204 -3.91 -8.48 32.32
CA VAL A 204 -3.42 -7.21 32.87
C VAL A 204 -4.59 -6.33 33.35
N LEU A 205 -5.76 -6.46 32.70
CA LEU A 205 -7.00 -5.76 32.99
C LEU A 205 -8.12 -6.79 33.28
N PRO A 206 -8.79 -6.76 34.45
CA PRO A 206 -8.63 -5.79 35.53
C PRO A 206 -7.34 -6.06 36.31
N ARG A 207 -6.83 -5.08 37.07
CA ARG A 207 -5.58 -5.27 37.83
C ARG A 207 -5.77 -6.38 38.86
N PRO A 208 -4.70 -7.07 39.30
CA PRO A 208 -4.83 -8.11 40.33
C PRO A 208 -5.58 -7.58 41.56
N GLY A 209 -6.76 -8.15 41.83
CA GLY A 209 -7.64 -7.74 42.95
C GLY A 209 -8.86 -6.88 42.54
N ASP A 210 -8.90 -6.35 41.32
CA ASP A 210 -10.02 -5.54 40.82
C ASP A 210 -11.16 -6.44 40.28
N PRO A 211 -12.43 -6.06 40.48
CA PRO A 211 -13.58 -6.83 40.00
C PRO A 211 -13.71 -6.76 38.48
N TYR A 212 -14.04 -7.89 37.84
CA TYR A 212 -14.39 -7.91 36.42
C TYR A 212 -15.81 -7.38 36.21
N ASP A 213 -15.94 -6.10 35.91
CA ASP A 213 -17.20 -5.40 35.73
C ASP A 213 -17.40 -4.89 34.29
N PHE A 214 -18.54 -4.25 34.04
CA PHE A 214 -18.83 -3.64 32.74
C PHE A 214 -17.82 -2.55 32.36
N ASN A 215 -17.26 -1.81 33.34
CA ASN A 215 -16.25 -0.79 33.07
C ASN A 215 -14.96 -1.41 32.52
N THR A 216 -14.56 -2.56 33.08
CA THR A 216 -13.44 -3.36 32.61
C THR A 216 -13.68 -3.87 31.19
N VAL A 217 -14.91 -4.28 30.88
CA VAL A 217 -15.30 -4.67 29.50
C VAL A 217 -15.17 -3.50 28.52
N LEU A 218 -15.58 -2.29 28.91
CA LEU A 218 -15.42 -1.09 28.07
C LEU A 218 -13.94 -0.76 27.84
N GLU A 219 -13.13 -0.75 28.90
CA GLU A 219 -11.69 -0.46 28.81
C GLU A 219 -10.98 -1.48 27.91
N LEU A 220 -11.23 -2.77 28.13
CA LEU A 220 -10.67 -3.85 27.32
C LEU A 220 -11.09 -3.75 25.85
N SER A 221 -12.37 -3.45 25.59
CA SER A 221 -12.88 -3.26 24.23
C SER A 221 -12.16 -2.11 23.52
N GLY A 222 -12.01 -0.97 24.21
CA GLY A 222 -11.27 0.18 23.70
C GLY A 222 -9.85 -0.19 23.31
N VAL A 223 -9.09 -0.81 24.23
CA VAL A 223 -7.69 -1.22 23.98
C VAL A 223 -7.57 -2.15 22.76
N VAL A 224 -8.42 -3.17 22.65
CA VAL A 224 -8.34 -4.15 21.55
C VAL A 224 -8.67 -3.53 20.20
N PHE A 225 -9.68 -2.65 20.13
CA PHE A 225 -9.96 -1.89 18.91
C PHE A 225 -8.82 -0.94 18.54
N GLY A 226 -8.11 -0.39 19.53
CA GLY A 226 -6.90 0.40 19.32
C GLY A 226 -5.82 -0.40 18.59
N TYR A 227 -5.54 -1.63 19.04
CA TYR A 227 -4.60 -2.51 18.34
C TYR A 227 -5.06 -2.86 16.92
N SER A 228 -6.36 -3.12 16.72
CA SER A 228 -6.92 -3.37 15.39
C SER A 228 -6.72 -2.16 14.46
N SER A 229 -6.89 -0.94 14.96
CA SER A 229 -6.58 0.28 14.20
C SER A 229 -5.12 0.33 13.73
N VAL A 230 -4.18 0.13 14.67
CA VAL A 230 -2.74 0.16 14.37
C VAL A 230 -2.35 -0.94 13.38
N PHE A 231 -2.90 -2.15 13.52
CA PHE A 231 -2.68 -3.25 12.59
C PHE A 231 -3.08 -2.86 11.17
N ASN A 232 -4.25 -2.27 10.96
CA ASN A 232 -4.68 -1.84 9.63
C ASN A 232 -3.84 -0.68 9.09
N MET A 233 -3.46 0.26 9.96
CA MET A 233 -2.55 1.35 9.57
C MET A 233 -1.19 0.82 9.12
N ALA A 234 -0.67 -0.27 9.71
CA ALA A 234 0.61 -0.87 9.31
C ALA A 234 0.65 -1.27 7.82
N PHE A 235 -0.50 -1.62 7.21
CA PHE A 235 -0.57 -2.04 5.82
C PHE A 235 -1.10 -0.96 4.87
N VAL A 236 -1.62 0.18 5.36
CA VAL A 236 -2.35 1.17 4.55
C VAL A 236 -1.53 1.76 3.40
N PHE A 237 -0.20 1.85 3.58
CA PHE A 237 0.72 2.42 2.60
C PHE A 237 1.16 1.43 1.50
N LEU A 238 0.94 0.11 1.68
CA LEU A 238 1.32 -0.88 0.66
C LEU A 238 0.54 -0.70 -0.65
N PRO A 239 -0.81 -0.65 -0.65
CA PRO A 239 -1.57 -0.63 -1.90
C PRO A 239 -1.53 0.70 -2.63
N CYS A 240 -1.08 1.79 -1.98
CA CYS A 240 -0.92 3.11 -2.60
C CYS A 240 0.50 3.36 -3.12
N THR A 241 1.44 2.44 -2.89
CA THR A 241 2.79 2.54 -3.44
C THR A 241 2.85 1.94 -4.84
N ARG A 242 3.36 2.71 -5.82
CA ARG A 242 3.55 2.20 -7.19
C ARG A 242 4.62 1.12 -7.18
N HIS A 243 4.42 0.07 -7.97
CA HIS A 243 5.33 -1.09 -8.05
C HIS A 243 5.61 -1.75 -6.69
N CYS A 244 4.62 -1.75 -5.79
CA CYS A 244 4.73 -2.48 -4.54
C CYS A 244 4.85 -3.99 -4.83
N ALA A 245 6.01 -4.58 -4.52
CA ALA A 245 6.30 -6.00 -4.75
C ALA A 245 5.21 -6.94 -4.20
N TRP A 246 4.58 -6.58 -3.08
CA TRP A 246 3.52 -7.38 -2.47
C TRP A 246 2.25 -7.37 -3.33
N MET A 247 1.86 -6.20 -3.84
CA MET A 247 0.71 -6.08 -4.73
C MET A 247 0.96 -6.84 -6.03
N GLU A 248 2.17 -6.77 -6.58
CA GLU A 248 2.57 -7.54 -7.75
C GLU A 248 2.62 -9.05 -7.47
N PHE A 249 3.09 -9.47 -6.29
CA PHE A 249 3.09 -10.86 -5.84
C PHE A 249 1.67 -11.45 -5.76
N PHE A 250 0.71 -10.71 -5.20
CA PHE A 250 -0.72 -11.10 -5.22
C PHE A 250 -1.37 -10.90 -6.60
N ASN A 251 -0.62 -10.39 -7.58
CA ASN A 251 -1.09 -10.05 -8.91
C ASN A 251 -2.26 -9.05 -8.91
N ILE A 252 -2.21 -8.09 -7.99
CA ILE A 252 -3.14 -6.97 -7.88
C ILE A 252 -2.48 -5.76 -8.54
N SER A 253 -3.07 -5.27 -9.63
CA SER A 253 -2.57 -4.07 -10.31
C SER A 253 -2.65 -2.85 -9.39
N TYR A 254 -1.80 -1.84 -9.60
CA TYR A 254 -1.83 -0.59 -8.84
C TYR A 254 -3.25 0.05 -8.83
N ALA A 255 -3.92 0.08 -9.98
CA ALA A 255 -5.28 0.62 -10.11
C ALA A 255 -6.29 -0.13 -9.22
N ASN A 256 -6.19 -1.46 -9.15
CA ASN A 256 -7.02 -2.28 -8.27
C ASN A 256 -6.57 -2.18 -6.80
N GLY A 257 -5.26 -1.94 -6.57
CA GLY A 257 -4.66 -1.72 -5.26
C GLY A 257 -5.25 -0.54 -4.49
N VAL A 258 -5.58 0.55 -5.20
CA VAL A 258 -6.24 1.72 -4.60
C VAL A 258 -7.59 1.37 -3.96
N LYS A 259 -8.27 0.30 -4.42
CA LYS A 259 -9.46 -0.23 -3.71
C LYS A 259 -9.12 -0.67 -2.30
N TYR A 260 -8.02 -1.40 -2.14
CA TYR A 260 -7.57 -1.94 -0.86
C TYR A 260 -6.98 -0.88 0.07
N HIS A 261 -6.29 0.14 -0.47
CA HIS A 261 -5.90 1.31 0.32
C HIS A 261 -7.11 1.98 0.96
N ARG A 262 -8.20 2.16 0.21
CA ARG A 262 -9.46 2.70 0.75
C ARG A 262 -10.05 1.81 1.84
N TRP A 263 -10.07 0.49 1.63
CA TRP A 263 -10.61 -0.44 2.62
C TRP A 263 -9.80 -0.44 3.92
N LEU A 264 -8.47 -0.49 3.82
CA LEU A 264 -7.57 -0.39 4.96
C LEU A 264 -7.73 0.93 5.70
N GLY A 265 -7.76 2.06 4.97
CA GLY A 265 -7.96 3.38 5.57
C GLY A 265 -9.29 3.48 6.32
N MET A 266 -10.40 3.04 5.70
CA MET A 266 -11.71 3.03 6.36
C MET A 266 -11.73 2.11 7.57
N LEU A 267 -11.12 0.93 7.48
CA LEU A 267 -11.07 -0.02 8.57
C LEU A 267 -10.29 0.54 9.75
N SER A 268 -9.10 1.13 9.53
CA SER A 268 -8.33 1.81 10.58
C SER A 268 -9.16 2.86 11.31
N ILE A 269 -9.89 3.70 10.55
CA ILE A 269 -10.67 4.81 11.11
C ILE A 269 -11.90 4.28 11.87
N TYR A 270 -12.61 3.29 11.33
CA TYR A 270 -13.73 2.68 12.05
C TYR A 270 -13.28 2.01 13.35
N THR A 271 -12.15 1.30 13.33
CA THR A 271 -11.59 0.71 14.56
C THR A 271 -11.06 1.78 15.52
N ALA A 272 -10.57 2.93 15.04
CA ALA A 272 -10.20 4.06 15.88
C ALA A 272 -11.42 4.71 16.56
N VAL A 273 -12.55 4.81 15.85
CA VAL A 273 -13.82 5.26 16.44
C VAL A 273 -14.32 4.26 17.48
N LEU A 274 -14.28 2.95 17.17
CA LEU A 274 -14.65 1.88 18.11
C LEU A 274 -13.66 1.75 19.28
N HIS A 275 -12.44 2.26 19.16
CA HIS A 275 -11.50 2.43 20.24
C HIS A 275 -11.91 3.59 21.16
N ALA A 276 -12.29 4.74 20.59
CA ALA A 276 -12.63 5.94 21.37
C ALA A 276 -14.00 5.85 22.09
N ILE A 277 -15.02 5.26 21.46
CA ILE A 277 -16.40 5.20 22.02
C ILE A 277 -16.42 4.55 23.42
N PRO A 278 -15.82 3.37 23.67
CA PRO A 278 -15.79 2.77 25.00
C PRO A 278 -15.12 3.66 26.05
N PHE A 279 -14.05 4.38 25.70
CA PHE A 279 -13.37 5.30 26.62
C PHE A 279 -14.23 6.50 26.98
N TYR A 280 -14.86 7.17 25.99
CA TYR A 280 -15.77 8.26 26.28
C TYR A 280 -16.97 7.81 27.13
N TRP A 281 -17.51 6.63 26.85
CA TRP A 281 -18.60 6.08 27.65
C TRP A 281 -18.14 5.76 29.08
N LEU A 282 -16.98 5.14 29.24
CA LEU A 282 -16.37 4.85 30.53
C LEU A 282 -16.17 6.13 31.34
N TRP A 283 -15.57 7.17 30.74
CA TRP A 283 -15.31 8.44 31.42
C TRP A 283 -16.59 9.19 31.77
N ALA A 284 -17.63 9.11 30.93
CA ALA A 284 -18.95 9.66 31.25
C ALA A 284 -19.58 8.93 32.45
N ARG A 285 -19.52 7.60 32.49
CA ARG A 285 -20.05 6.79 33.62
C ARG A 285 -19.33 7.08 34.93
N GLN A 286 -18.02 7.32 34.87
CA GLN A 286 -17.19 7.65 36.03
C GLN A 286 -17.27 9.13 36.45
N GLY A 287 -17.96 9.99 35.67
CA GLY A 287 -18.02 11.43 35.93
C GLY A 287 -16.70 12.17 35.72
N VAL A 288 -15.75 11.59 34.98
CA VAL A 288 -14.39 12.15 34.75
C VAL A 288 -14.14 12.57 33.30
N LEU A 289 -15.18 12.64 32.46
CA LEU A 289 -15.10 13.00 31.04
C LEU A 289 -14.23 14.24 30.79
N ALA A 290 -14.59 15.37 31.38
CA ALA A 290 -13.84 16.62 31.19
C ALA A 290 -12.40 16.53 31.70
N LYS A 291 -12.16 15.75 32.75
CA LYS A 291 -10.81 15.56 33.33
C LYS A 291 -9.89 14.76 32.42
N GLN A 292 -10.43 13.81 31.66
CA GLN A 292 -9.67 12.89 30.80
C GLN A 292 -9.57 13.36 29.34
N ALA A 293 -10.58 14.07 28.84
CA ALA A 293 -10.65 14.53 27.45
C ALA A 293 -9.96 15.90 27.23
N LEU A 294 -9.95 16.78 28.24
CA LEU A 294 -9.41 18.13 28.06
C LEU A 294 -7.90 18.21 28.33
N PRO A 295 -7.17 19.07 27.60
CA PRO A 295 -5.76 19.30 27.83
C PRO A 295 -5.51 19.97 29.18
N CYS A 296 -4.27 19.82 29.65
CA CYS A 296 -3.79 20.45 30.87
C CYS A 296 -2.47 21.13 30.56
N PHE A 297 -2.48 22.47 30.54
CA PHE A 297 -1.34 23.28 30.14
C PHE A 297 -0.36 23.56 31.29
N ASP A 298 -0.84 23.53 32.54
CA ASP A 298 -0.04 23.85 33.74
C ASP A 298 0.51 22.61 34.48
N CYS A 299 0.36 21.41 33.91
CA CYS A 299 0.88 20.18 34.52
C CYS A 299 2.19 19.73 33.89
N GLN A 300 3.01 19.08 34.71
CA GLN A 300 4.27 18.47 34.28
C GLN A 300 4.00 17.29 33.32
N LEU A 301 4.75 17.26 32.21
CA LEU A 301 4.63 16.28 31.11
C LEU A 301 5.67 15.17 31.24
N ASP A 302 5.72 14.52 32.39
CA ASP A 302 6.57 13.38 32.64
C ASP A 302 5.72 12.18 33.07
N TYR A 303 6.25 10.97 32.84
CA TYR A 303 5.53 9.70 33.01
C TYR A 303 4.92 9.49 34.40
N TRP A 304 5.42 10.19 35.42
CA TRP A 304 5.00 10.04 36.81
C TRP A 304 3.90 11.02 37.23
N HIS A 305 3.63 12.06 36.43
CA HIS A 305 2.65 13.08 36.76
C HIS A 305 1.41 13.00 35.89
N ILE A 306 0.35 13.67 36.35
CA ILE A 306 -0.97 13.68 35.73
C ILE A 306 -1.02 14.28 34.32
N GLY A 307 0.03 15.03 33.91
CA GLY A 307 0.07 15.65 32.59
C GLY A 307 0.25 14.63 31.48
N TYR A 308 1.13 13.64 31.67
CA TYR A 308 1.38 12.59 30.68
C TYR A 308 0.10 11.83 30.26
N PRO A 309 -0.70 11.22 31.16
CA PRO A 309 -1.90 10.48 30.77
C PRO A 309 -2.99 11.38 30.16
N LYS A 310 -3.07 12.66 30.55
CA LYS A 310 -4.01 13.60 29.92
C LYS A 310 -3.62 13.90 28.47
N TRP A 311 -2.35 14.26 28.25
CA TRP A 311 -1.85 14.55 26.90
C TRP A 311 -1.85 13.31 26.01
N PHE A 312 -1.60 12.12 26.58
CA PHE A 312 -1.79 10.84 25.90
C PHE A 312 -3.20 10.75 25.28
N ASN A 313 -4.27 11.03 26.04
CA ASN A 313 -5.63 11.01 25.52
C ASN A 313 -5.84 12.09 24.46
N VAL A 314 -5.46 13.33 24.75
CA VAL A 314 -5.64 14.49 23.85
C VAL A 314 -4.96 14.27 22.50
N PHE A 315 -3.76 13.69 22.46
CA PHE A 315 -3.10 13.34 21.19
C PHE A 315 -3.88 12.30 20.40
N GLY A 316 -4.53 11.34 21.08
CA GLY A 316 -5.44 10.39 20.45
C GLY A 316 -6.67 11.08 19.85
N GLU A 317 -7.26 12.04 20.56
CA GLU A 317 -8.40 12.83 20.09
C GLU A 317 -8.05 13.69 18.86
N ILE A 318 -6.90 14.37 18.89
CA ILE A 318 -6.41 15.18 17.76
C ILE A 318 -6.15 14.28 16.53
N SER A 319 -5.55 13.10 16.75
CA SER A 319 -5.34 12.13 15.67
C SER A 319 -6.66 11.66 15.06
N LEU A 320 -7.64 11.30 15.90
CA LEU A 320 -8.96 10.87 15.48
C LEU A 320 -9.70 11.98 14.71
N PHE A 321 -9.61 13.23 15.17
CA PHE A 321 -10.18 14.37 14.46
C PHE A 321 -9.66 14.47 13.02
N PHE A 322 -8.34 14.44 12.81
CA PHE A 322 -7.77 14.47 11.47
C PHE A 322 -8.19 13.25 10.64
N MET A 323 -8.23 12.06 11.24
CA MET A 323 -8.69 10.83 10.58
C MET A 323 -10.16 10.93 10.11
N LEU A 324 -11.04 11.55 10.91
CA LEU A 324 -12.44 11.79 10.54
C LEU A 324 -12.57 12.81 9.40
N VAL A 325 -11.79 13.90 9.42
CA VAL A 325 -11.76 14.89 8.33
C VAL A 325 -11.27 14.26 7.01
N VAL A 326 -10.24 13.43 7.08
CA VAL A 326 -9.75 12.67 5.92
C VAL A 326 -10.83 11.72 5.39
N THR A 327 -11.57 11.05 6.27
CA THR A 327 -12.67 10.15 5.87
C THR A 327 -13.78 10.90 5.14
N TYR A 328 -14.20 12.04 5.70
CA TYR A 328 -15.26 12.87 5.15
C TYR A 328 -14.91 13.34 3.73
N THR A 329 -13.72 13.89 3.54
CA THR A 329 -13.26 14.36 2.22
C THR A 329 -12.93 13.23 1.25
N SER A 330 -12.64 12.03 1.76
CA SER A 330 -12.43 10.82 0.96
C SER A 330 -13.72 10.12 0.53
N HIS A 331 -14.89 10.66 0.89
CA HIS A 331 -16.17 10.13 0.47
C HIS A 331 -16.30 10.13 -1.08
N PRO A 332 -16.88 9.09 -1.71
CA PRO A 332 -16.92 8.99 -3.18
C PRO A 332 -17.56 10.18 -3.88
N TRP A 333 -18.54 10.83 -3.24
CA TRP A 333 -19.16 12.03 -3.77
C TRP A 333 -18.19 13.22 -3.80
N VAL A 334 -17.51 13.51 -2.68
CA VAL A 334 -16.54 14.62 -2.59
C VAL A 334 -15.40 14.41 -3.59
N ARG A 335 -14.81 13.22 -3.62
CA ARG A 335 -13.71 12.90 -4.53
C ARG A 335 -14.02 13.03 -6.03
N ARG A 336 -15.28 12.86 -6.42
CA ARG A 336 -15.68 12.93 -7.83
C ARG A 336 -16.02 14.34 -8.27
N ASN A 337 -16.53 15.16 -7.36
CA ASN A 337 -17.00 16.51 -7.67
C ASN A 337 -16.01 17.61 -7.22
N LEU A 338 -15.22 17.35 -6.18
CA LEU A 338 -14.30 18.28 -5.50
C LEU A 338 -12.94 17.61 -5.30
N PHE A 339 -12.30 17.19 -6.40
CA PHE A 339 -11.06 16.41 -6.33
C PHE A 339 -9.91 17.16 -5.63
N GLU A 340 -9.80 18.46 -5.82
CA GLU A 340 -8.75 19.27 -5.18
C GLU A 340 -8.89 19.32 -3.66
N VAL A 341 -10.12 19.53 -3.17
CA VAL A 341 -10.44 19.50 -1.73
C VAL A 341 -10.05 18.15 -1.14
N PHE A 342 -10.45 17.06 -1.80
CA PHE A 342 -10.00 15.73 -1.41
C PHE A 342 -8.46 15.65 -1.39
N TYR A 343 -7.79 16.02 -2.48
CA TYR A 343 -6.35 15.83 -2.63
C TYR A 343 -5.56 16.57 -1.54
N TYR A 344 -5.86 17.85 -1.30
CA TYR A 344 -5.14 18.65 -0.32
C TYR A 344 -5.49 18.24 1.12
N VAL A 345 -6.77 18.06 1.44
CA VAL A 345 -7.19 17.68 2.80
C VAL A 345 -6.74 16.25 3.15
N HIS A 346 -6.59 15.36 2.17
CA HIS A 346 -6.10 14.01 2.43
C HIS A 346 -4.72 14.02 3.11
N HIS A 347 -3.87 15.03 2.85
CA HIS A 347 -2.55 15.18 3.47
C HIS A 347 -2.60 15.38 5.00
N LEU A 348 -3.77 15.64 5.58
CA LEU A 348 -3.98 15.58 7.03
C LEU A 348 -3.70 14.19 7.63
N TYR A 349 -3.50 13.15 6.81
CA TYR A 349 -2.90 11.89 7.27
C TYR A 349 -1.53 12.09 7.95
N ILE A 350 -0.75 13.11 7.56
CA ILE A 350 0.57 13.40 8.13
C ILE A 350 0.45 13.81 9.61
N PRO A 351 -0.27 14.91 9.97
CA PRO A 351 -0.49 15.23 11.37
C PRO A 351 -1.26 14.13 12.11
N ALA A 352 -2.21 13.44 11.47
CA ALA A 352 -2.90 12.30 12.09
C ALA A 352 -1.92 11.21 12.56
N VAL A 353 -0.95 10.83 11.73
CA VAL A 353 0.08 9.84 12.07
C VAL A 353 1.03 10.37 13.15
N ILE A 354 1.44 11.64 13.09
CA ILE A 354 2.30 12.25 14.13
C ILE A 354 1.60 12.19 15.48
N PHE A 355 0.34 12.64 15.57
CA PHE A 355 -0.43 12.61 16.80
C PHE A 355 -0.78 11.18 17.25
N ALA A 356 -0.95 10.23 16.32
CA ALA A 356 -1.09 8.81 16.69
C ALA A 356 0.18 8.28 17.36
N VAL A 357 1.38 8.64 16.87
CA VAL A 357 2.65 8.27 17.51
C VAL A 357 2.82 8.97 18.87
N LEU A 358 2.39 10.23 19.01
CA LEU A 358 2.40 10.91 20.31
C LEU A 358 1.41 10.30 21.31
N HIS A 359 0.27 9.81 20.83
CA HIS A 359 -0.69 9.03 21.61
C HIS A 359 -0.04 7.70 22.04
N PHE A 360 0.49 6.90 21.11
CA PHE A 360 1.15 5.64 21.45
C PHE A 360 2.43 5.45 20.64
N ASN A 361 3.58 5.71 21.29
CA ASN A 361 4.89 5.78 20.63
C ASN A 361 5.27 4.52 19.85
N VAL A 362 4.86 3.33 20.31
CA VAL A 362 5.17 2.05 19.65
C VAL A 362 4.58 1.96 18.25
N ILE A 363 3.52 2.73 17.93
CA ILE A 363 2.91 2.79 16.59
C ILE A 363 3.96 3.11 15.52
N VAL A 364 4.99 3.91 15.84
CA VAL A 364 6.04 4.26 14.89
C VAL A 364 6.67 3.01 14.28
N TRP A 365 6.91 1.97 15.07
CA TRP A 365 7.59 0.76 14.63
C TRP A 365 6.71 -0.16 13.79
N TRP A 366 5.39 -0.11 14.00
CA TRP A 366 4.41 -0.82 13.16
C TRP A 366 4.32 -0.20 11.76
N LEU A 367 4.32 1.13 11.69
CA LEU A 367 4.18 1.90 10.45
C LEU A 367 5.49 2.04 9.67
N LEU A 368 6.63 2.12 10.35
CA LEU A 368 7.93 2.44 9.77
C LEU A 368 8.23 1.65 8.48
N PRO A 369 8.05 0.33 8.41
CA PRO A 369 8.42 -0.44 7.22
C PRO A 369 7.67 0.02 5.96
N THR A 370 6.34 0.18 6.05
CA THR A 370 5.50 0.54 4.89
C THR A 370 5.52 2.02 4.62
N LEU A 371 5.71 2.85 5.65
CA LEU A 371 5.94 4.28 5.53
C LEU A 371 7.24 4.57 4.78
N VAL A 372 8.35 3.90 5.13
CA VAL A 372 9.64 4.06 4.42
C VAL A 372 9.49 3.66 2.96
N LEU A 373 8.85 2.51 2.67
CA LEU A 373 8.60 2.08 1.29
C LEU A 373 7.81 3.14 0.49
N TYR A 374 6.76 3.69 1.09
CA TYR A 374 5.96 4.74 0.47
C TYR A 374 6.77 6.03 0.26
N LEU A 375 7.51 6.50 1.28
CA LEU A 375 8.34 7.70 1.19
C LEU A 375 9.44 7.55 0.14
N SER A 376 10.10 6.39 0.05
CA SER A 376 11.08 6.10 -1.00
C SER A 376 10.45 6.16 -2.39
N SER A 377 9.27 5.56 -2.59
CA SER A 377 8.54 5.64 -3.87
C SER A 377 8.17 7.07 -4.23
N ARG A 378 7.73 7.87 -3.25
CA ARG A 378 7.40 9.29 -3.46
C ARG A 378 8.65 10.13 -3.72
N ALA A 379 9.77 9.85 -3.06
CA ALA A 379 11.05 10.52 -3.30
C ALA A 379 11.56 10.25 -4.71
N ILE A 380 11.55 9.00 -5.17
CA ILE A 380 11.92 8.63 -6.54
C ILE A 380 10.98 9.28 -7.56
N SER A 381 9.65 9.23 -7.31
CA SER A 381 8.68 9.88 -8.20
C SER A 381 8.87 11.39 -8.25
N ARG A 382 9.23 12.03 -7.12
CA ARG A 382 9.49 13.46 -7.07
C ARG A 382 10.79 13.80 -7.80
N TRP A 383 11.85 13.01 -7.60
CA TRP A 383 13.11 13.15 -8.32
C TRP A 383 12.89 13.09 -9.83
N ASN A 384 12.16 12.07 -10.31
CA ASN A 384 11.82 11.94 -11.73
C ASN A 384 10.98 13.10 -12.25
N SER A 385 10.12 13.68 -11.41
CA SER A 385 9.29 14.84 -11.80
C SER A 385 10.06 16.15 -11.97
N LEU A 386 11.32 16.23 -11.49
CA LEU A 386 12.16 17.42 -11.62
C LEU A 386 12.81 17.52 -13.00
N PHE A 387 12.84 16.42 -13.77
CA PHE A 387 13.46 16.40 -15.09
C PHE A 387 12.40 16.59 -16.17
N PRO A 388 12.35 17.76 -16.84
CA PRO A 388 11.42 17.98 -17.93
C PRO A 388 11.75 17.05 -19.12
N VAL A 389 10.72 16.70 -19.88
CA VAL A 389 10.83 15.86 -21.07
C VAL A 389 10.64 16.71 -22.32
N GLN A 390 11.45 16.47 -23.35
CA GLN A 390 11.32 17.18 -24.63
C GLN A 390 10.01 16.81 -25.32
N VAL A 391 9.26 17.83 -25.73
CA VAL A 391 8.08 17.68 -26.57
C VAL A 391 8.53 17.63 -28.03
N LEU A 392 8.22 16.54 -28.73
CA LEU A 392 8.54 16.33 -30.14
C LEU A 392 7.41 16.82 -31.06
N GLU A 393 6.17 16.63 -30.64
CA GLU A 393 4.99 17.08 -31.36
C GLU A 393 3.93 17.49 -30.34
N PHE A 394 3.31 18.64 -30.57
CA PHE A 394 2.17 19.13 -29.80
C PHE A 394 1.16 19.67 -30.80
N SER A 395 0.05 18.95 -30.98
CA SER A 395 -0.92 19.26 -32.04
C SER A 395 -2.35 19.03 -31.57
N CYS A 396 -3.25 19.93 -32.00
CA CYS A 396 -4.68 19.72 -31.88
C CYS A 396 -5.19 18.82 -33.01
N LEU A 397 -5.89 17.76 -32.65
CA LEU A 397 -6.64 16.90 -33.55
C LEU A 397 -8.11 17.35 -33.60
N PRO A 398 -8.85 16.99 -34.67
CA PRO A 398 -10.29 17.19 -34.74
C PRO A 398 -10.99 16.62 -33.49
N GLU A 399 -12.13 17.21 -33.11
CA GLU A 399 -12.93 16.85 -31.91
C GLU A 399 -12.35 17.26 -30.54
N GLY A 400 -11.45 18.25 -30.49
CA GLY A 400 -10.95 18.77 -29.20
C GLY A 400 -10.03 17.79 -28.47
N LEU A 401 -9.28 17.00 -29.25
CA LEU A 401 -8.28 16.06 -28.76
C LEU A 401 -6.88 16.67 -28.96
N VAL A 402 -6.04 16.63 -27.92
CA VAL A 402 -4.64 17.07 -28.02
C VAL A 402 -3.75 15.85 -28.14
N LYS A 403 -2.89 15.84 -29.17
CA LYS A 403 -1.84 14.86 -29.36
C LYS A 403 -0.53 15.43 -28.86
N ILE A 404 0.10 14.71 -27.94
CA ILE A 404 1.41 15.06 -27.39
C ILE A 404 2.35 13.90 -27.66
N VAL A 405 3.43 14.15 -28.38
CA VAL A 405 4.52 13.20 -28.59
C VAL A 405 5.71 13.68 -27.78
N LEU A 406 6.15 12.86 -26.82
CA LEU A 406 7.26 13.16 -25.93
C LEU A 406 8.46 12.29 -26.29
N ALA A 407 9.66 12.86 -26.16
CA ALA A 407 10.90 12.11 -26.29
C ALA A 407 11.01 11.07 -25.16
N ARG A 408 11.40 9.85 -25.50
CA ARG A 408 11.59 8.79 -24.52
C ARG A 408 12.98 8.91 -23.90
N SER A 409 13.08 8.62 -22.60
CA SER A 409 14.39 8.37 -21.96
C SER A 409 15.09 7.18 -22.64
N THR A 410 16.41 7.27 -22.78
CA THR A 410 17.26 6.20 -23.33
C THR A 410 17.30 4.96 -22.43
N THR A 411 17.03 5.13 -21.13
CA THR A 411 17.09 4.06 -20.11
C THR A 411 15.71 3.52 -19.70
N GLY A 412 14.61 4.11 -20.18
CA GLY A 412 13.25 3.77 -19.76
C GLY A 412 12.47 2.96 -20.80
N GLY A 413 11.91 1.82 -20.38
CA GLY A 413 10.90 1.07 -21.14
C GLY A 413 9.48 1.38 -20.67
N PHE A 414 8.50 1.16 -21.53
CA PHE A 414 7.08 1.17 -21.16
C PHE A 414 6.36 -0.02 -21.81
N ASP A 415 5.24 -0.44 -21.24
CA ASP A 415 4.38 -1.47 -21.80
C ASP A 415 3.06 -0.87 -22.32
N ILE A 416 2.43 -1.58 -23.25
CA ILE A 416 1.13 -1.19 -23.81
C ILE A 416 0.08 -1.13 -22.69
N GLY A 417 -0.69 -0.04 -22.65
CA GLY A 417 -1.74 0.19 -21.66
C GLY A 417 -1.25 0.76 -20.32
N GLN A 418 0.05 1.05 -20.18
CA GLN A 418 0.54 1.86 -19.08
C GLN A 418 0.14 3.34 -19.24
N PHE A 419 0.19 4.08 -18.14
CA PHE A 419 -0.14 5.49 -18.09
C PHE A 419 1.00 6.28 -17.46
N VAL A 420 1.10 7.56 -17.81
CA VAL A 420 2.07 8.52 -17.25
C VAL A 420 1.33 9.66 -16.59
N TYR A 421 1.99 10.32 -15.64
CA TYR A 421 1.50 11.57 -15.09
C TYR A 421 2.16 12.73 -15.83
N LEU A 422 1.35 13.62 -16.35
CA LEU A 422 1.78 14.82 -17.05
C LEU A 422 1.52 16.04 -16.18
N ASN A 423 2.52 16.91 -16.08
CA ASN A 423 2.39 18.26 -15.57
C ASN A 423 2.85 19.21 -16.67
N VAL A 424 2.06 20.25 -16.92
CA VAL A 424 2.36 21.31 -17.87
C VAL A 424 2.46 22.61 -17.06
N PRO A 425 3.68 23.05 -16.69
CA PRO A 425 3.86 24.21 -15.82
C PRO A 425 3.26 25.52 -16.34
N ALA A 426 3.06 25.64 -17.66
CA ALA A 426 2.41 26.78 -18.30
C ALA A 426 0.92 26.89 -17.92
N ILE A 427 0.25 25.77 -17.66
CA ILE A 427 -1.16 25.71 -17.23
C ILE A 427 -1.23 25.70 -15.70
N SER A 428 -0.51 24.78 -15.06
CA SER A 428 -0.50 24.65 -13.61
C SER A 428 0.79 24.04 -13.10
N LYS A 429 1.40 24.69 -12.09
CA LYS A 429 2.65 24.22 -11.46
C LYS A 429 2.45 23.05 -10.50
N LEU A 430 1.21 22.81 -10.06
CA LEU A 430 0.91 21.87 -8.98
C LEU A 430 0.10 20.65 -9.44
N GLN A 431 -0.69 20.78 -10.51
CA GLN A 431 -1.60 19.73 -10.95
C GLN A 431 -0.89 18.68 -11.83
N TRP A 432 -1.11 17.40 -11.51
CA TRP A 432 -0.56 16.25 -12.25
C TRP A 432 -1.71 15.35 -12.71
N HIS A 433 -1.81 15.12 -14.02
CA HIS A 433 -2.91 14.35 -14.61
C HIS A 433 -2.41 13.05 -15.23
N ALA A 434 -3.12 11.96 -14.99
CA ALA A 434 -2.78 10.65 -15.54
C ALA A 434 -3.35 10.47 -16.95
N PHE A 435 -2.49 10.11 -17.91
CA PHE A 435 -2.88 9.79 -19.28
C PHE A 435 -2.31 8.45 -19.73
N THR A 436 -3.13 7.68 -20.46
CA THR A 436 -2.70 6.39 -21.01
C THR A 436 -1.80 6.59 -22.22
N ILE A 437 -0.69 5.84 -22.28
CA ILE A 437 0.21 5.86 -23.42
C ILE A 437 -0.50 5.19 -24.61
N SER A 438 -0.63 5.94 -25.71
CA SER A 438 -1.34 5.51 -26.92
C SER A 438 -0.41 4.91 -27.99
N SER A 439 0.91 5.05 -27.84
CA SER A 439 1.90 4.45 -28.73
C SER A 439 2.32 3.05 -28.28
N SER A 440 2.90 2.28 -29.21
CA SER A 440 3.50 0.97 -28.92
C SER A 440 5.03 1.10 -28.82
N PRO A 441 5.69 0.46 -27.83
CA PRO A 441 7.16 0.48 -27.72
C PRO A 441 7.87 -0.08 -28.95
N ARG A 442 7.19 -0.96 -29.71
CA ARG A 442 7.73 -1.56 -30.94
C ARG A 442 7.70 -0.60 -32.13
N THR A 443 6.66 0.22 -32.22
CA THR A 443 6.45 1.14 -33.34
C THR A 443 7.12 2.49 -33.08
N SER A 444 7.21 2.90 -31.82
CA SER A 444 7.79 4.16 -31.38
C SER A 444 8.91 3.89 -30.37
N PRO A 445 10.11 3.49 -30.84
CA PRO A 445 11.21 3.12 -29.95
C PRO A 445 11.86 4.31 -29.26
N THR A 446 11.68 5.54 -29.75
CA THR A 446 12.33 6.75 -29.20
C THR A 446 11.33 7.78 -28.68
N SER A 447 10.02 7.50 -28.78
CA SER A 447 8.98 8.44 -28.40
C SER A 447 7.79 7.75 -27.74
N LEU A 448 7.03 8.52 -26.97
CA LEU A 448 5.75 8.10 -26.40
C LEU A 448 4.66 9.09 -26.81
N THR A 449 3.48 8.58 -27.14
CA THR A 449 2.35 9.40 -27.58
C THR A 449 1.24 9.37 -26.54
N ILE A 450 0.71 10.54 -26.23
CA ILE A 450 -0.44 10.76 -25.36
C ILE A 450 -1.55 11.42 -26.17
N LEU A 451 -2.77 10.94 -25.98
CA LEU A 451 -3.98 11.55 -26.52
C LEU A 451 -4.84 12.02 -25.35
N ALA A 452 -4.99 13.34 -25.22
CA ALA A 452 -5.73 13.98 -24.13
C ALA A 452 -7.05 14.55 -24.66
N LYS A 453 -8.18 14.13 -24.07
CA LYS A 453 -9.52 14.66 -24.36
C LYS A 453 -9.84 15.82 -23.42
N SER A 454 -10.56 16.82 -23.93
CA SER A 454 -11.14 17.90 -23.15
C SER A 454 -12.30 17.42 -22.27
N LEU A 455 -12.05 17.11 -21.00
CA LEU A 455 -13.05 16.57 -20.06
C LEU A 455 -13.24 17.39 -18.78
N GLY A 456 -12.29 18.25 -18.45
CA GLY A 456 -12.32 19.15 -17.29
C GLY A 456 -11.48 20.40 -17.55
N ASP A 457 -11.50 21.32 -16.59
CA ASP A 457 -10.79 22.59 -16.57
C ASP A 457 -9.34 22.49 -17.10
N TRP A 458 -8.50 21.66 -16.47
CA TRP A 458 -7.10 21.56 -16.85
C TRP A 458 -6.91 21.05 -18.29
N THR A 459 -7.75 20.11 -18.74
CA THR A 459 -7.68 19.58 -20.11
C THR A 459 -8.27 20.55 -21.15
N GLN A 460 -9.18 21.44 -20.76
CA GLN A 460 -9.69 22.51 -21.60
C GLN A 460 -8.60 23.55 -21.83
N ASP A 461 -7.90 23.95 -20.77
CA ASP A 461 -6.75 24.85 -20.85
C ASP A 461 -5.61 24.24 -21.69
N LEU A 462 -5.42 22.92 -21.62
CA LEU A 462 -4.44 22.21 -22.46
C LEU A 462 -4.79 22.28 -23.95
N VAL A 463 -6.07 22.19 -24.31
CA VAL A 463 -6.53 22.34 -25.69
C VAL A 463 -6.34 23.78 -26.14
N GLN A 464 -6.69 24.76 -25.32
CA GLN A 464 -6.48 26.17 -25.64
C GLN A 464 -5.00 26.48 -25.87
N HIS A 465 -4.12 26.00 -24.98
CA HIS A 465 -2.68 26.19 -25.10
C HIS A 465 -2.07 25.50 -26.33
N ALA A 466 -2.73 24.48 -26.88
CA ALA A 466 -2.32 23.81 -28.12
C ALA A 466 -2.83 24.51 -29.39
N GLN A 467 -3.73 25.48 -29.26
CA GLN A 467 -4.26 26.29 -30.35
C GLN A 467 -3.56 27.64 -30.47
N GLU A 468 -3.01 28.15 -29.36
CA GLU A 468 -2.10 29.29 -29.29
C GLU A 468 -0.73 28.95 -29.89
#